data_AF-A0A850SLR8-F1
#
_entry.id   AF-A0A850SLR8-F1
#
_cell.length_a   1.000
_cell.length_b   1.000
_cell.length_c   1.000
_cell.angle_alpha   90.00
_cell.angle_beta   90.00
_cell.angle_gamma   90.00
#
_symmetry.space_group_name_H-M   'P 1'
#
loop_
_entity.id
_entity.type
_entity.pdbx_description
1 polymer ?
#
loop_
_entity_poly.entity_id
_entity_poly.type
_entity_poly.pdbx_seq_one_letter_code
_entity_poly.pdbx_strand_id
1 'polypeptide(L)'
;MGNIRRSRGYAFEHGLVERFNELGDWKARRLGGSSTGLPDIVAVNNEKSVLLTIEAKSGTSDILYVPQDQIERCIVVREMFGAYSERHIVFAFKFMSKKRFRRKNKTVYEQRKLIEYYKVADELVGANPLPIVKCTYDGRTFAMHGSKTVALALPDLPMPFRNGRKK
;
A
#
# COMPACT_ATOMS: atom_id res chain seq x y z
N MET A 1 3.74 4.86 -23.15
CA MET A 1 4.26 5.11 -21.77
C MET A 1 3.41 4.51 -20.63
N GLY A 2 2.17 4.04 -20.84
CA GLY A 2 1.34 3.44 -19.78
C GLY A 2 1.80 2.04 -19.29
N ASN A 3 2.44 1.26 -20.16
CA ASN A 3 2.77 -0.15 -19.91
C ASN A 3 3.79 -0.33 -18.76
N ILE A 4 4.80 0.56 -18.67
CA ILE A 4 5.87 0.49 -17.65
C ILE A 4 5.40 0.90 -16.25
N ARG A 5 4.40 1.79 -16.14
CA ARG A 5 3.84 2.16 -14.82
C ARG A 5 2.93 1.05 -14.31
N ARG A 6 2.07 0.52 -15.18
CA ARG A 6 1.17 -0.59 -14.86
C ARG A 6 1.96 -1.86 -14.50
N SER A 7 3.04 -2.16 -15.22
CA SER A 7 3.90 -3.31 -14.90
C SER A 7 4.61 -3.18 -13.55
N ARG A 8 4.99 -1.96 -13.12
CA ARG A 8 5.62 -1.73 -11.81
C ARG A 8 4.67 -1.86 -10.63
N GLY A 9 3.41 -1.44 -10.78
CA GLY A 9 2.36 -1.68 -9.79
C GLY A 9 2.14 -3.18 -9.62
N TYR A 10 1.86 -3.84 -10.75
CA TYR A 10 1.68 -5.29 -10.83
C TYR A 10 2.84 -6.06 -10.20
N ALA A 11 4.10 -5.71 -10.52
CA ALA A 11 5.28 -6.40 -9.99
C ALA A 11 5.44 -6.22 -8.48
N PHE A 12 5.06 -5.05 -7.94
CA PHE A 12 5.09 -4.84 -6.49
C PHE A 12 4.01 -5.67 -5.79
N GLU A 13 2.78 -5.65 -6.30
CA GLU A 13 1.69 -6.45 -5.76
C GLU A 13 2.02 -7.96 -5.82
N HIS A 14 2.54 -8.42 -6.96
CA HIS A 14 2.92 -9.82 -7.15
C HIS A 14 4.01 -10.24 -6.17
N GLY A 15 5.09 -9.45 -6.04
CA GLY A 15 6.17 -9.75 -5.10
C GLY A 15 5.76 -9.66 -3.62
N LEU A 16 4.73 -8.88 -3.27
CA LEU A 16 4.14 -8.94 -1.93
C LEU A 16 3.44 -10.28 -1.68
N VAL A 17 2.64 -10.73 -2.64
CA VAL A 17 1.93 -12.02 -2.55
C VAL A 17 2.90 -13.20 -2.47
N GLU A 18 3.96 -13.20 -3.27
CA GLU A 18 5.00 -14.23 -3.20
C GLU A 18 5.66 -14.26 -1.81
N ARG A 19 6.08 -13.10 -1.29
CA ARG A 19 6.71 -13.01 0.03
C ARG A 19 5.81 -13.46 1.18
N PHE A 20 4.50 -13.21 1.10
CA PHE A 20 3.56 -13.78 2.07
C PHE A 20 3.44 -15.29 1.92
N ASN A 21 3.27 -15.80 0.70
CA ASN A 21 3.10 -17.23 0.47
C ASN A 21 4.37 -18.07 0.69
N GLU A 22 5.56 -17.44 0.69
CA GLU A 22 6.81 -18.06 1.15
C GLU A 22 6.79 -18.34 2.68
N LEU A 23 5.91 -17.68 3.44
CA LEU A 23 5.67 -17.95 4.86
C LEU A 23 4.58 -19.02 4.97
N GLY A 24 4.91 -20.18 5.55
CA GLY A 24 4.02 -21.36 5.56
C GLY A 24 2.62 -21.10 6.15
N ASP A 25 2.54 -20.22 7.15
CA ASP A 25 1.34 -19.84 7.90
C ASP A 25 0.50 -18.72 7.26
N TRP A 26 1.00 -18.10 6.19
CA TRP A 26 0.28 -17.07 5.45
C TRP A 26 -0.27 -17.58 4.12
N LYS A 27 -1.42 -17.02 3.71
CA LYS A 27 -2.02 -17.20 2.38
C LYS A 27 -2.38 -15.83 1.84
N ALA A 28 -1.82 -15.46 0.69
CA ALA A 28 -2.07 -14.18 0.05
C ALA A 28 -2.52 -14.34 -1.41
N ARG A 29 -3.43 -13.47 -1.83
CA ARG A 29 -3.93 -13.38 -3.20
C ARG A 29 -4.12 -11.93 -3.61
N ARG A 30 -3.85 -11.66 -4.89
CA ARG A 30 -4.30 -10.43 -5.54
C ARG A 30 -5.77 -10.57 -5.91
N LEU A 31 -6.57 -9.53 -5.72
CA LEU A 31 -8.01 -9.60 -5.92
C LEU A 31 -8.50 -9.00 -7.25
N GLY A 32 -7.60 -8.50 -8.09
CA GLY A 32 -7.91 -8.05 -9.44
C GLY A 32 -7.67 -6.55 -9.63
N GLY A 33 -7.96 -6.05 -10.84
CA GLY A 33 -7.74 -4.63 -11.18
C GLY A 33 -8.76 -3.70 -10.53
N SER A 34 -8.42 -2.42 -10.44
CA SER A 34 -9.20 -1.36 -9.77
C SER A 34 -10.67 -1.20 -10.17
N SER A 35 -11.14 -1.87 -11.22
CA SER A 35 -12.52 -1.82 -11.73
C SER A 35 -13.50 -2.75 -11.01
N THR A 36 -13.04 -3.62 -10.11
CA THR A 36 -13.89 -4.61 -9.42
C THR A 36 -14.31 -4.22 -8.00
N GLY A 37 -13.93 -3.04 -7.51
CA GLY A 37 -14.29 -2.60 -6.15
C GLY A 37 -13.57 -3.36 -5.03
N LEU A 38 -12.43 -4.00 -5.33
CA LEU A 38 -11.64 -4.78 -4.36
C LEU A 38 -10.31 -4.06 -4.03
N PRO A 39 -9.70 -4.34 -2.87
CA PRO A 39 -8.34 -3.92 -2.57
C PRO A 39 -7.34 -4.69 -3.45
N ASP A 40 -6.09 -4.21 -3.55
CA ASP A 40 -5.08 -4.86 -4.39
C ASP A 40 -4.78 -6.31 -3.95
N ILE A 41 -4.64 -6.54 -2.64
CA ILE A 41 -4.26 -7.84 -2.04
C ILE A 41 -5.10 -8.11 -0.79
N VAL A 42 -5.42 -9.39 -0.58
CA VAL A 42 -5.78 -9.94 0.72
C VAL A 42 -4.72 -10.96 1.15
N ALA A 43 -4.28 -10.85 2.40
CA ALA A 43 -3.40 -11.82 3.04
C ALA A 43 -4.01 -12.26 4.38
N VAL A 44 -4.00 -13.56 4.65
CA VAL A 44 -4.56 -14.14 5.87
C VAL A 44 -3.56 -15.05 6.56
N ASN A 45 -3.64 -15.08 7.88
CA ASN A 45 -3.05 -16.09 8.73
C ASN A 45 -4.18 -16.74 9.53
N ASN A 46 -4.60 -17.94 9.12
CA ASN A 46 -5.77 -18.59 9.69
C ASN A 46 -5.51 -19.10 11.11
N GLU A 47 -4.27 -19.49 11.42
CA GLU A 47 -3.89 -19.99 12.75
C GLU A 47 -3.93 -18.86 13.79
N LYS A 48 -3.46 -17.67 13.41
CA LYS A 48 -3.48 -16.47 14.27
C LYS A 48 -4.76 -15.66 14.14
N SER A 49 -5.68 -16.07 13.27
CA SER A 49 -6.92 -15.35 12.98
C SER A 49 -6.68 -13.88 12.58
N VAL A 50 -5.68 -13.66 11.71
CA VAL A 50 -5.29 -12.35 11.16
C VAL A 50 -5.70 -12.22 9.71
N LEU A 51 -6.35 -11.10 9.37
CA LEU A 51 -6.65 -10.68 8.00
C LEU A 51 -6.01 -9.31 7.72
N LEU A 52 -5.36 -9.20 6.57
CA LEU A 52 -4.84 -7.96 6.02
C LEU A 52 -5.55 -7.66 4.69
N THR A 53 -6.22 -6.51 4.59
CA THR A 53 -6.57 -5.89 3.31
C THR A 53 -5.49 -4.88 2.95
N ILE A 54 -4.85 -5.05 1.80
CA ILE A 54 -3.63 -4.30 1.46
C ILE A 54 -3.85 -3.51 0.18
N GLU A 55 -3.58 -2.21 0.25
CA GLU A 55 -3.48 -1.33 -0.92
C GLU A 55 -2.01 -1.01 -1.19
N ALA A 56 -1.54 -1.32 -2.40
CA ALA A 56 -0.14 -1.25 -2.77
C ALA A 56 0.13 -0.09 -3.74
N LYS A 57 1.11 0.76 -3.40
CA LYS A 57 1.54 1.88 -4.24
C LYS A 57 3.03 1.80 -4.49
N SER A 58 3.42 1.79 -5.76
CA SER A 58 4.83 1.89 -6.16
C SER A 58 5.08 3.07 -7.09
N GLY A 59 6.23 3.73 -6.93
CA GLY A 59 6.53 4.88 -7.79
C GLY A 59 7.89 5.54 -7.61
N THR A 60 8.22 6.38 -8.59
CA THR A 60 9.47 7.17 -8.69
C THR A 60 9.30 8.60 -8.15
N SER A 61 8.10 8.93 -7.66
CA SER A 61 7.80 10.21 -7.01
C SER A 61 8.36 10.22 -5.59
N ASP A 62 8.44 11.40 -4.97
CA ASP A 62 8.67 11.54 -3.52
C ASP A 62 7.39 11.38 -2.71
N ILE A 63 6.23 11.33 -3.38
CA ILE A 63 4.92 11.18 -2.76
C ILE A 63 4.12 10.10 -3.47
N LEU A 64 3.53 9.20 -2.71
CA LEU A 64 2.56 8.21 -3.14
C LEU A 64 1.22 8.48 -2.44
N TYR A 65 0.13 8.22 -3.14
CA TYR A 65 -1.22 8.52 -2.67
C TYR A 65 -2.07 7.26 -2.65
N VAL A 66 -2.92 7.13 -1.63
CA VAL A 66 -4.05 6.22 -1.56
C VAL A 66 -5.32 7.06 -1.64
N PRO A 67 -5.98 7.12 -2.81
CA PRO A 67 -7.29 7.72 -3.02
C PRO A 67 -8.36 7.16 -2.08
N GLN A 68 -9.34 8.02 -1.79
CA GLN A 68 -10.47 7.73 -0.91
C GLN A 68 -11.21 6.43 -1.29
N ASP A 69 -11.53 6.26 -2.57
CA ASP A 69 -12.28 5.10 -3.08
C ASP A 69 -11.55 3.78 -2.87
N GLN A 70 -10.22 3.80 -2.77
CA GLN A 70 -9.43 2.60 -2.51
C GLN A 70 -9.43 2.23 -1.02
N ILE A 71 -9.47 3.23 -0.15
CA ILE A 71 -9.61 3.03 1.30
C ILE A 71 -10.98 2.43 1.59
N GLU A 72 -12.03 2.96 0.96
CA GLU A 72 -13.39 2.42 1.08
C GLU A 72 -13.46 0.93 0.73
N ARG A 73 -12.81 0.51 -0.37
CA ARG A 73 -12.76 -0.92 -0.77
C ARG A 73 -12.06 -1.78 0.27
N CYS A 74 -10.96 -1.29 0.85
CA CYS A 74 -10.26 -2.00 1.91
C CYS A 74 -11.14 -2.18 3.14
N ILE A 75 -11.90 -1.16 3.53
CA ILE A 75 -12.85 -1.20 4.66
C ILE A 75 -13.95 -2.21 4.37
N VAL A 76 -14.61 -2.14 3.21
CA VAL A 76 -15.72 -3.05 2.86
C VAL A 76 -15.26 -4.50 2.93
N VAL A 77 -14.13 -4.84 2.30
CA VAL A 77 -13.63 -6.22 2.32
C VAL A 77 -13.22 -6.64 3.74
N ARG A 78 -12.59 -5.75 4.53
CA ARG A 78 -12.25 -6.04 5.92
C ARG A 78 -13.48 -6.42 6.76
N GLU A 79 -14.58 -5.69 6.60
CA GLU A 79 -15.82 -5.94 7.36
C GLU A 79 -16.56 -7.21 6.92
N MET A 80 -16.46 -7.59 5.64
CA MET A 80 -17.05 -8.85 5.14
C MET A 80 -16.50 -10.09 5.85
N PHE A 81 -15.25 -10.05 6.31
CA PHE A 81 -14.57 -11.18 6.93
C PHE A 81 -14.59 -11.10 8.47
N GLY A 82 -15.78 -10.97 9.06
CA GLY A 82 -16.00 -10.86 10.51
C GLY A 82 -15.47 -12.04 11.36
N ALA A 83 -15.16 -13.17 10.74
CA ALA A 83 -14.64 -14.35 11.43
C ALA A 83 -13.19 -14.21 11.95
N TYR A 84 -12.41 -13.27 11.40
CA TYR A 84 -11.03 -13.02 11.85
C TYR A 84 -11.04 -12.07 13.05
N SER A 85 -10.36 -12.46 14.14
CA SER A 85 -10.29 -11.64 15.35
C SER A 85 -9.42 -10.41 15.18
N GLU A 86 -8.36 -10.51 14.38
CA GLU A 86 -7.45 -9.41 14.05
C GLU A 86 -7.58 -9.05 12.57
N ARG A 87 -7.88 -7.78 12.29
CA ARG A 87 -8.24 -7.31 10.95
C ARG A 87 -7.65 -5.94 10.70
N HIS A 88 -6.69 -5.85 9.78
CA HIS A 88 -5.97 -4.63 9.48
C HIS A 88 -6.11 -4.18 8.04
N ILE A 89 -6.22 -2.87 7.85
CA ILE A 89 -5.99 -2.21 6.55
C ILE A 89 -4.53 -1.82 6.50
N VAL A 90 -3.82 -2.23 5.46
CA VAL A 90 -2.39 -1.95 5.29
C VAL A 90 -2.15 -1.16 4.01
N PHE A 91 -1.51 0.00 4.13
CA PHE A 91 -0.96 0.70 2.98
C PHE A 91 0.49 0.29 2.78
N ALA A 92 0.77 -0.38 1.66
CA ALA A 92 2.10 -0.80 1.26
C ALA A 92 2.67 0.22 0.26
N PHE A 93 3.73 0.92 0.62
CA PHE A 93 4.40 1.92 -0.21
C PHE A 93 5.76 1.42 -0.66
N LYS A 94 6.08 1.52 -1.96
CA LYS A 94 7.39 1.23 -2.53
C LYS A 94 7.92 2.40 -3.33
N PHE A 95 8.90 3.08 -2.75
CA PHE A 95 9.64 4.14 -3.41
C PHE A 95 10.81 3.55 -4.20
N MET A 96 10.75 3.69 -5.52
CA MET A 96 11.75 3.12 -6.44
C MET A 96 13.09 3.84 -6.28
N SER A 97 14.19 3.12 -6.57
CA SER A 97 15.55 3.67 -6.55
C SER A 97 15.83 4.75 -7.60
N LYS A 98 14.94 4.92 -8.58
CA LYS A 98 14.99 6.03 -9.52
C LYS A 98 13.99 7.10 -9.10
N LYS A 99 14.47 8.29 -8.76
CA LYS A 99 13.63 9.48 -8.54
C LYS A 99 13.38 10.16 -9.87
N ARG A 100 12.13 10.51 -10.18
CA ARG A 100 11.76 11.25 -11.40
C ARG A 100 11.42 12.69 -11.07
N PHE A 101 12.08 13.65 -11.72
CA PHE A 101 11.75 15.08 -11.60
C PHE A 101 11.65 15.76 -12.97
N ARG A 102 10.85 16.83 -13.02
CA ARG A 102 10.66 17.66 -14.22
C ARG A 102 11.53 18.91 -14.08
N ARG A 103 12.55 19.06 -14.92
CA ARG A 103 13.43 20.25 -14.95
C ARG A 103 13.41 20.84 -16.35
N LYS A 104 13.04 22.12 -16.50
CA LYS A 104 12.99 22.83 -17.80
C LYS A 104 12.31 22.01 -18.91
N ASN A 105 11.11 21.48 -18.62
CA ASN A 105 10.34 20.60 -19.52
C ASN A 105 10.99 19.25 -19.90
N LYS A 106 12.13 18.87 -19.32
CA LYS A 106 12.74 17.55 -19.48
C LYS A 106 12.48 16.66 -18.26
N THR A 107 12.27 15.37 -18.49
CA THR A 107 12.20 14.37 -17.43
C THR A 107 13.62 13.90 -17.13
N VAL A 108 14.07 14.10 -15.90
CA VAL A 108 15.39 13.67 -15.43
C VAL A 108 15.20 12.64 -14.32
N TYR A 109 16.15 11.71 -14.23
CA TYR A 109 16.18 10.69 -13.20
C TYR A 109 17.44 10.79 -12.35
N GLU A 110 17.28 10.63 -11.04
CA GLU A 110 18.38 10.56 -10.07
C GLU A 110 18.28 9.26 -9.29
N GLN A 111 19.43 8.73 -8.87
CA GLN A 111 19.50 7.52 -8.04
C GLN A 111 19.20 7.87 -6.58
N ARG A 112 18.44 7.00 -5.93
CA ARG A 112 18.14 7.05 -4.49
C ARG A 112 17.99 5.63 -3.95
N LYS A 113 17.88 5.50 -2.63
CA LYS A 113 17.61 4.19 -1.99
C LYS A 113 16.20 3.72 -2.34
N LEU A 114 16.04 2.44 -2.64
CA LEU A 114 14.72 1.80 -2.66
C LEU A 114 14.24 1.62 -1.23
N ILE A 115 13.03 2.08 -0.93
CA ILE A 115 12.44 2.00 0.41
C ILE A 115 11.01 1.47 0.31
N GLU A 116 10.65 0.58 1.23
CA GLU A 116 9.30 0.09 1.41
C GLU A 116 8.80 0.48 2.81
N TYR A 117 7.54 0.94 2.90
CA TYR A 117 6.83 1.21 4.16
C TYR A 117 5.52 0.45 4.17
N TYR A 118 5.11 -0.01 5.35
CA TYR A 118 3.85 -0.73 5.56
C TYR A 118 3.15 -0.07 6.72
N LYS A 119 2.01 0.56 6.46
CA LYS A 119 1.32 1.42 7.43
C LYS A 119 -0.04 0.84 7.76
N VAL A 120 -0.33 0.65 9.05
CA VAL A 120 -1.66 0.24 9.53
C VAL A 120 -2.59 1.44 9.45
N ALA A 121 -3.71 1.30 8.75
CA ALA A 121 -4.65 2.38 8.45
C ALA A 121 -6.01 2.20 9.13
N ASP A 122 -6.05 1.38 10.19
CA ASP A 122 -7.28 1.06 10.93
C ASP A 122 -7.96 2.28 11.55
N GLU A 123 -7.20 3.32 11.90
CA GLU A 123 -7.75 4.58 12.42
C GLU A 123 -8.65 5.32 11.41
N LEU A 124 -8.64 4.91 10.14
CA LEU A 124 -9.52 5.43 9.11
C LEU A 124 -10.88 4.70 9.07
N VAL A 125 -11.02 3.57 9.74
CA VAL A 125 -12.30 2.86 9.85
C VAL A 125 -13.29 3.74 10.62
N GLY A 126 -14.42 4.08 10.00
CA GLY A 126 -15.43 4.97 10.58
C GLY A 126 -15.19 6.46 10.36
N ALA A 127 -14.08 6.87 9.75
CA ALA A 127 -13.88 8.26 9.35
C ALA A 127 -14.85 8.64 8.22
N ASN A 128 -15.53 9.78 8.34
CA ASN A 128 -16.42 10.31 7.33
C ASN A 128 -16.36 11.85 7.30
N PRO A 129 -15.96 12.49 6.19
CA PRO A 129 -15.50 11.88 4.94
C PRO A 129 -14.12 11.23 5.08
N LEU A 130 -13.88 10.15 4.34
CA LEU A 130 -12.55 9.54 4.24
C LEU A 130 -11.56 10.48 3.53
N PRO A 131 -10.30 10.55 3.96
CA PRO A 131 -9.29 11.37 3.30
C PRO A 131 -8.68 10.68 2.07
N ILE A 132 -7.95 11.46 1.28
CA ILE A 132 -6.84 10.90 0.49
C ILE A 132 -5.63 10.81 1.41
N VAL A 133 -5.01 9.63 1.51
CA VAL A 133 -3.79 9.46 2.30
C VAL A 133 -2.58 9.65 1.40
N LYS A 134 -1.64 10.51 1.81
CA LYS A 134 -0.35 10.67 1.15
C LYS A 134 0.77 10.13 2.05
N CYS A 135 1.70 9.40 1.45
CA CYS A 135 2.93 8.96 2.08
C CYS A 135 4.12 9.58 1.34
N THR A 136 5.06 10.13 2.11
CA THR A 136 6.28 10.77 1.59
C THR A 136 7.46 9.80 1.63
N TYR A 137 8.53 10.11 0.88
CA TYR A 137 9.72 9.25 0.78
C TYR A 137 10.38 8.93 2.13
N ASP A 138 10.27 9.81 3.12
CA ASP A 138 10.77 9.60 4.48
C ASP A 138 9.78 8.85 5.40
N GLY A 139 8.67 8.36 4.84
CA GLY A 139 7.72 7.52 5.55
C GLY A 139 6.62 8.28 6.31
N ARG A 140 6.63 9.62 6.28
CA ARG A 140 5.57 10.41 6.92
C ARG A 140 4.27 10.34 6.12
N THR A 141 3.17 10.18 6.84
CA THR A 141 1.82 10.09 6.30
C THR A 141 0.98 11.32 6.66
N PHE A 142 0.04 11.66 5.78
CA PHE A 142 -0.87 12.78 5.98
C PHE A 142 -2.23 12.46 5.37
N ALA A 143 -3.28 13.00 5.99
CA ALA A 143 -4.64 12.97 5.48
C ALA A 143 -4.93 14.27 4.72
N MET A 144 -5.52 14.15 3.53
CA MET A 144 -5.97 15.28 2.72
C MET A 144 -7.49 15.29 2.62
N HIS A 145 -8.09 16.41 3.04
CA HIS A 145 -9.52 16.69 2.91
C HIS A 145 -9.68 17.96 2.06
N GLY A 146 -10.00 17.79 0.78
CA GLY A 146 -10.01 18.89 -0.19
C GLY A 146 -8.64 19.60 -0.25
N SER A 147 -8.60 20.88 0.11
CA SER A 147 -7.36 21.68 0.14
C SER A 147 -6.56 21.56 1.44
N LYS A 148 -7.16 21.02 2.51
CA LYS A 148 -6.48 20.88 3.82
C LYS A 148 -5.67 19.60 3.87
N THR A 149 -4.43 19.70 4.35
CA THR A 149 -3.59 18.54 4.67
C THR A 149 -3.20 18.57 6.13
N VAL A 150 -3.43 17.49 6.86
CA VAL A 150 -3.04 17.31 8.26
C VAL A 150 -2.13 16.09 8.41
N ALA A 151 -1.20 16.14 9.37
CA ALA A 151 -0.36 14.98 9.67
C ALA A 151 -1.25 13.81 10.13
N LEU A 152 -0.92 12.61 9.68
CA LEU A 152 -1.62 11.37 10.00
C LEU A 152 -0.54 10.39 10.43
N ALA A 153 -0.46 10.05 11.71
CA ALA A 153 0.66 9.28 12.25
C ALA A 153 0.40 7.77 12.17
N LEU A 154 0.23 7.25 10.95
CA LEU A 154 -0.04 5.82 10.75
C LEU A 154 1.09 4.96 11.31
N PRO A 155 0.78 3.99 12.20
CA PRO A 155 1.77 3.07 12.75
C PRO A 155 2.43 2.22 11.65
N ASP A 156 3.72 1.94 11.81
CA ASP A 156 4.41 0.94 10.98
C ASP A 156 3.97 -0.47 11.38
N LEU A 157 3.68 -1.30 10.37
CA LEU A 157 3.46 -2.73 10.53
C LEU A 157 4.77 -3.48 10.24
N PRO A 158 5.37 -4.17 11.23
CA PRO A 158 6.48 -5.08 10.97
C PRO A 158 5.97 -6.23 10.10
N MET A 159 6.34 -6.24 8.82
CA MET A 159 5.94 -7.31 7.92
C MET A 159 6.63 -8.63 8.33
N PRO A 160 5.94 -9.77 8.22
CA PRO A 160 6.47 -11.06 8.65
C PRO A 160 7.57 -11.62 7.73
N PHE A 161 7.80 -10.99 6.59
CA PHE A 161 8.87 -11.32 5.64
C PHE A 161 9.98 -10.27 5.67
N ARG A 162 11.18 -10.67 5.24
CA ARG A 162 12.30 -9.72 5.09
C ARG A 162 12.00 -8.72 3.96
N ASN A 163 12.26 -7.44 4.22
CA ASN A 163 12.24 -6.41 3.20
C ASN A 163 13.25 -6.76 2.10
N GLY A 164 12.84 -6.62 0.84
CA GLY A 164 13.50 -7.18 -0.34
C GLY A 164 15.00 -6.92 -0.40
N ARG A 165 15.77 -7.90 0.08
CA ARG A 165 17.14 -8.23 -0.33
C ARG A 165 17.29 -9.74 -0.20
N LYS A 166 16.93 -10.48 -1.25
CA LYS A 166 17.77 -11.62 -1.64
C LYS A 166 18.91 -10.98 -2.45
N LYS A 167 20.13 -11.02 -1.88
CA LYS A 167 21.36 -10.69 -2.61
C LYS A 167 21.54 -11.71 -3.73
#